data_AF-A0A9E3ALE4-F1
#
_entry.id   AF-A0A9E3ALE4-F1
#
_cell.length_a   1.000
_cell.length_b   1.000
_cell.length_c   1.000
_cell.angle_alpha   90.00
_cell.angle_beta   90.00
_cell.angle_gamma   90.00
#
_symmetry.space_group_name_H-M   'P 1'
#
loop_
_entity.id
_entity.type
_entity.pdbx_description
1 polymer ?
#
loop_
_entity_poly.entity_id
_entity_poly.type
_entity_poly.pdbx_seq_one_letter_code
_entity_poly.pdbx_strand_id
1 'polypeptide(L)'
;AKGEVEIDGQAFAEGRMAVLSPGGTVALTAFRPSTVMVLGGEPLGERHLWWNFVSSSLDRIEQAKADWKAGRIPLPQHDHDEFIPLPEDPPRSHPV
;
A
#
# COMPACT_ATOMS: atom_id res chain seq x y z
N ALA A 1 -12.89 7.47 -1.40
CA ALA A 1 -13.83 7.26 -2.52
C ALA A 1 -15.25 7.48 -2.00
N LYS A 2 -16.17 7.98 -2.83
CA LYS A 2 -17.59 8.20 -2.49
C LYS A 2 -18.50 7.72 -3.63
N GLY A 3 -19.73 7.33 -3.32
CA GLY A 3 -20.72 6.89 -4.30
C GLY A 3 -20.63 5.40 -4.64
N GLU A 4 -21.05 5.04 -5.84
CA GLU A 4 -21.08 3.66 -6.33
C GLU A 4 -20.94 3.63 -7.83
N VAL A 5 -20.16 2.66 -8.30
CA VAL A 5 -19.83 2.48 -9.70
C VAL A 5 -20.04 1.03 -10.09
N GLU A 6 -20.29 0.80 -11.37
CA GLU A 6 -20.34 -0.52 -11.98
C GLU A 6 -19.11 -0.72 -12.85
N ILE A 7 -18.51 -1.90 -12.73
CA ILE A 7 -17.40 -2.38 -13.56
C ILE A 7 -17.78 -3.80 -14.00
N ASP A 8 -17.78 -4.06 -15.30
CA ASP A 8 -18.12 -5.36 -15.90
C ASP A 8 -19.45 -5.96 -15.38
N GLY A 9 -20.46 -5.11 -15.19
CA GLY A 9 -21.78 -5.50 -14.67
C GLY A 9 -21.85 -5.75 -13.16
N GLN A 10 -20.76 -5.49 -12.42
CA GLN A 10 -20.71 -5.62 -10.97
C GLN A 10 -20.66 -4.25 -10.28
N ALA A 11 -21.56 -4.03 -9.33
CA ALA A 11 -21.60 -2.81 -8.52
C ALA A 11 -20.55 -2.83 -7.39
N PHE A 12 -19.86 -1.71 -7.21
CA PHE A 12 -18.86 -1.46 -6.18
C PHE A 12 -19.25 -0.22 -5.36
N ALA A 13 -19.55 -0.46 -4.09
CA ALA A 13 -19.79 0.60 -3.10
C ALA A 13 -18.48 1.12 -2.50
N GLU A 14 -18.59 2.19 -1.70
CA GLU A 14 -17.49 2.79 -0.96
C GLU A 14 -16.70 1.76 -0.13
N GLY A 15 -15.38 1.95 -0.02
CA GLY A 15 -14.49 1.07 0.74
C GLY A 15 -14.12 -0.24 0.02
N ARG A 16 -14.61 -0.49 -1.20
CA ARG A 16 -14.20 -1.63 -2.02
C ARG A 16 -13.12 -1.24 -3.03
N MET A 17 -12.22 -2.18 -3.29
CA MET A 17 -11.17 -2.06 -4.32
C MET A 17 -11.42 -3.12 -5.40
N ALA A 18 -11.61 -2.67 -6.64
CA ALA A 18 -11.64 -3.55 -7.79
C ALA A 18 -10.21 -3.70 -8.33
N VAL A 19 -9.78 -4.93 -8.59
CA VAL A 19 -8.48 -5.24 -9.21
C VAL A 19 -8.72 -5.66 -10.65
N LEU A 20 -8.09 -4.94 -11.58
CA LEU A 20 -8.28 -5.15 -13.02
C LEU A 20 -7.14 -5.99 -13.58
N SER A 21 -7.46 -6.92 -14.48
CA SER A 21 -6.43 -7.69 -15.18
C SER A 21 -5.71 -6.82 -16.23
N PRO A 22 -4.39 -7.00 -16.44
CA PRO A 22 -3.66 -6.27 -17.47
C PRO A 22 -4.21 -6.49 -18.88
N GLY A 23 -4.05 -5.49 -19.75
CA GLY A 23 -4.28 -5.62 -21.19
C GLY A 23 -5.74 -5.50 -21.66
N GLY A 24 -6.70 -5.34 -20.76
CA GLY A 24 -8.11 -5.11 -21.10
C GLY A 24 -8.50 -3.63 -21.08
N THR A 25 -9.44 -3.24 -21.93
CA THR A 25 -10.21 -2.00 -21.72
C THR A 25 -11.33 -2.30 -20.73
N VAL A 26 -11.44 -1.47 -19.70
CA VAL A 26 -12.46 -1.62 -18.64
C VAL A 26 -13.38 -0.41 -18.70
N ALA A 27 -14.69 -0.67 -18.74
CA ALA A 27 -15.71 0.37 -18.67
C ALA A 27 -16.14 0.57 -17.22
N LEU A 28 -16.07 1.80 -16.74
CA LEU A 28 -16.58 2.21 -15.44
C LEU A 28 -17.80 3.10 -15.64
N THR A 29 -18.93 2.70 -15.04
CA THR A 29 -20.19 3.44 -15.12
C THR A 29 -20.60 3.93 -13.74
N ALA A 30 -20.99 5.21 -13.62
CA ALA A 30 -21.53 5.76 -12.38
C ALA A 30 -23.00 6.15 -12.58
N PHE A 31 -23.91 5.47 -11.87
CA PHE A 31 -25.35 5.76 -11.92
C PHE A 31 -25.79 6.89 -10.97
N ARG A 32 -24.86 7.36 -10.13
CA ARG A 32 -25.02 8.51 -9.23
C ARG A 32 -23.70 9.28 -9.10
N PRO A 33 -23.72 10.54 -8.65
CA PRO A 33 -22.49 11.29 -8.40
C PRO A 33 -21.51 10.48 -7.55
N SER A 34 -20.31 10.23 -8.10
CA SER A 34 -19.32 9.34 -7.51
C SER A 34 -17.92 9.92 -7.65
N THR A 35 -17.07 9.65 -6.66
CA THR A 35 -15.65 10.04 -6.66
C THR A 35 -14.81 8.78 -6.49
N VAL A 36 -14.12 8.40 -7.55
CA VAL A 36 -13.26 7.20 -7.62
C VAL A 36 -11.78 7.58 -7.71
N MET A 37 -10.91 6.67 -7.30
CA MET A 37 -9.46 6.76 -7.49
C MET A 37 -9.06 5.63 -8.41
N VAL A 38 -8.35 5.95 -9.49
CA VAL A 38 -7.73 4.96 -10.39
C VAL A 38 -6.24 4.97 -10.12
N LEU A 39 -5.69 3.82 -9.75
CA LEU A 39 -4.27 3.62 -9.53
C LEU A 39 -3.79 2.47 -10.44
N GLY A 40 -2.72 2.71 -11.19
CA GLY A 40 -2.14 1.72 -12.09
C GLY A 40 -0.78 2.18 -12.62
N GLY A 41 -0.03 1.23 -13.18
CA GLY A 41 1.31 1.46 -13.71
C GLY A 41 1.99 0.15 -14.09
N GLU A 42 3.19 0.26 -14.66
CA GLU A 42 4.02 -0.91 -14.96
C GLU A 42 4.46 -1.62 -13.65
N PRO A 43 4.47 -2.97 -13.61
CA PRO A 43 4.95 -3.69 -12.44
C PRO A 43 6.40 -3.30 -12.08
N LEU A 44 6.62 -2.96 -10.81
CA LEU A 44 7.94 -2.55 -10.32
C LEU A 44 8.93 -3.72 -10.11
N GLY A 45 8.49 -4.96 -10.37
CA GLY A 45 9.19 -6.20 -10.00
C GLY A 45 8.97 -6.59 -8.54
N GLU A 46 9.71 -7.59 -8.05
CA GLU A 46 9.56 -8.10 -6.68
C GLU A 46 9.88 -7.03 -5.64
N ARG A 47 9.04 -6.94 -4.62
CA ARG A 47 9.23 -6.06 -3.46
C ARG A 47 8.92 -6.83 -2.19
N HIS A 48 9.79 -6.66 -1.21
CA HIS A 48 9.60 -7.12 0.15
C HIS A 48 9.03 -5.95 0.96
N LEU A 49 7.91 -6.20 1.64
CA LEU A 49 7.27 -5.27 2.55
C LEU A 49 7.39 -5.83 3.96
N TRP A 50 7.96 -5.06 4.87
CA TRP A 50 8.01 -5.39 6.28
C TRP A 50 7.82 -4.11 7.10
N TRP A 51 6.74 -4.04 7.89
CA TRP A 51 6.37 -2.82 8.62
C TRP A 51 6.39 -1.60 7.68
N ASN A 52 7.14 -0.54 8.03
CA ASN A 52 7.29 0.67 7.24
C ASN A 52 8.46 0.60 6.22
N PHE A 53 9.09 -0.57 6.03
CA PHE A 53 10.21 -0.75 5.11
C PHE A 53 9.78 -1.50 3.85
N VAL A 54 10.12 -0.93 2.70
CA VAL A 54 9.88 -1.53 1.38
C VAL A 54 11.19 -1.54 0.59
N SER A 55 11.59 -2.71 0.09
CA SER A 55 12.80 -2.84 -0.73
C SER A 55 12.71 -4.02 -1.70
N SER A 56 13.53 -4.02 -2.74
CA SER A 56 13.75 -5.19 -3.60
C SER A 56 14.82 -6.14 -3.04
N SER A 57 15.39 -5.86 -1.86
CA SER A 57 16.41 -6.66 -1.20
C SER A 57 16.03 -6.93 0.27
N LEU A 58 16.03 -8.21 0.66
CA LEU A 58 15.83 -8.61 2.07
C LEU A 58 16.95 -8.10 2.97
N ASP A 59 18.21 -8.16 2.55
CA ASP A 59 19.35 -7.67 3.33
C ASP A 59 19.20 -6.18 3.66
N ARG A 60 18.66 -5.39 2.72
CA ARG A 60 18.40 -3.97 2.96
C ARG A 60 17.30 -3.74 3.99
N ILE A 61 16.30 -4.62 4.07
CA ILE A 61 15.29 -4.60 5.14
C ILE A 61 15.92 -4.93 6.49
N GLU A 62 16.76 -5.96 6.57
CA GLU A 62 17.44 -6.31 7.82
C GLU A 62 18.37 -5.20 8.32
N GLN A 63 19.10 -4.55 7.41
CA GLN A 63 19.90 -3.37 7.74
C GLN A 63 19.02 -2.23 8.28
N ALA A 64 17.90 -1.93 7.62
CA ALA A 64 16.97 -0.88 8.06
C ALA A 64 16.37 -1.16 9.45
N LYS A 65 16.07 -2.43 9.77
CA LYS A 65 15.64 -2.86 11.11
C LYS A 65 16.71 -2.58 12.16
N ALA A 66 17.96 -2.94 11.88
CA ALA A 66 19.07 -2.70 12.78
C ALA A 66 19.33 -1.20 12.98
N ASP A 67 19.22 -0.41 11.91
CA ASP A 67 19.38 1.04 11.94
C ASP A 67 18.28 1.71 12.77
N TRP A 68 17.02 1.29 12.61
CA TRP A 68 15.90 1.80 13.40
C TRP A 68 16.06 1.46 14.89
N LYS A 69 16.36 0.20 15.21
CA LYS A 69 16.60 -0.23 16.60
C LYS A 69 17.74 0.52 17.29
N ALA A 70 18.75 0.92 16.52
CA ALA A 70 19.91 1.65 17.02
C ALA A 70 19.76 3.18 16.94
N GLY A 71 18.62 3.72 16.49
CA GLY A 71 18.41 5.15 16.34
C GLY A 71 19.28 5.83 15.26
N ARG A 72 19.74 5.07 14.25
CA ARG A 72 20.57 5.59 13.15
C ARG A 72 19.75 6.24 12.03
N ILE A 73 18.44 6.06 12.04
CA ILE A 73 17.53 6.74 11.11
C ILE A 73 17.14 8.09 11.74
N PRO A 74 17.40 9.22 11.07
CA PRO A 74 17.08 10.53 11.62
C PRO A 74 15.56 10.69 11.74
N LEU A 75 15.12 11.14 12.92
CA LEU A 75 13.72 11.48 13.17
C LEU A 75 13.39 12.88 12.61
N PRO A 76 12.11 13.15 12.32
CA PRO A 76 11.66 14.49 11.93
C PRO A 76 12.06 15.56 12.96
N GLN A 77 12.57 16.70 12.49
CA GLN A 77 13.10 17.76 13.38
C GLN A 77 12.07 18.31 14.36
N HIS A 78 10.78 18.29 14.01
CA HIS A 78 9.69 18.85 14.80
C HIS A 78 8.77 17.79 15.40
N ASP A 79 9.11 16.51 15.28
CA ASP A 79 8.30 15.39 15.74
C ASP A 79 9.22 14.20 16.08
N HIS A 80 9.93 14.32 17.21
CA HIS A 80 10.96 13.37 17.67
C HIS A 80 10.85 13.00 19.14
N ASP A 81 9.80 13.47 19.83
CA ASP A 81 9.57 13.16 21.25
C ASP A 81 9.01 11.74 21.43
N GLU A 82 8.34 11.21 20.40
CA GLU A 82 7.76 9.87 20.39
C GLU A 82 8.54 8.93 19.46
N PHE A 83 8.67 7.67 19.88
CA PHE A 83 9.34 6.63 19.11
C PHE A 83 8.52 5.34 19.07
N ILE A 84 8.24 4.84 17.86
CA ILE A 84 7.53 3.58 17.64
C ILE A 84 8.56 2.46 17.44
N PRO A 85 8.71 1.51 18.39
CA PRO A 85 9.66 0.42 18.24
C PRO A 85 9.22 -0.55 17.13
N LEU A 86 10.17 -1.37 16.66
CA LEU A 86 9.84 -2.47 15.77
C LEU A 86 8.90 -3.46 16.48
N PRO A 87 7.92 -4.04 15.76
CA PRO A 87 7.08 -5.08 16.34
C PRO A 87 7.91 -6.35 16.64
N GLU A 88 7.53 -7.08 17.68
CA GLU A 88 8.18 -8.34 18.08
C GLU A 88 7.92 -9.46 17.06
N ASP A 89 6.72 -9.48 16.47
CA ASP A 89 6.35 -10.36 15.37
C ASP A 89 6.27 -9.58 14.05
N PRO A 90 6.69 -10.15 12.91
CA PRO A 90 6.41 -9.53 11.62
C PRO A 90 4.89 -9.35 11.49
N PRO A 91 4.41 -8.17 11.04
CA PRO A 91 3.00 -8.00 10.76
C PRO A 91 2.58 -9.09 9.77
N ARG A 92 1.43 -9.75 10.03
CA ARG A 92 0.94 -10.82 9.16
C ARG A 92 0.98 -10.32 7.73
N SER A 93 1.80 -10.97 6.90
CA SER A 93 1.75 -10.76 5.46
C SER A 93 0.37 -11.20 5.01
N HIS A 94 -0.48 -10.25 4.67
CA HIS A 94 -1.62 -10.56 3.82
C HIS A 94 -1.02 -10.82 2.42
N PRO A 95 -1.10 -12.04 1.87
CA PRO A 95 -0.88 -12.19 0.44
C PRO A 95 -1.90 -11.27 -0.26
N VAL A 96 -1.38 -10.31 -1.00
CA VAL A 96 -2.15 -9.55 -2.00
C VAL A 96 -2.38 -10.42 -3.21
#